data_AF-A0A8X8WI24-F1
#
_entry.id   AF-A0A8X8WI24-F1
#
_cell.length_a   1.000
_cell.length_b   1.000
_cell.length_c   1.000
_cell.angle_alpha   90.00
_cell.angle_beta   90.00
_cell.angle_gamma   90.00
#
_symmetry.space_group_name_H-M   'P 1'
#
loop_
_entity.id
_entity.type
_entity.pdbx_description
1 polymer ?
#
loop_
_entity_poly.entity_id
_entity_poly.type
_entity_poly.pdbx_seq_one_letter_code
_entity_poly.pdbx_strand_id
1 'polypeptide(L)'
;MAANNCFHYHLAAILILSLPLPAFPATFTFVNQCSYTVWPGILSNAGTAQLSTTGFLLNSGDSLPVPVPASWSGRMWGRTLCSTNPDTARFTCLTGDCGSGAIECGGGGAATPATLAEFTLDGAGGLDFYDVSLVDGYNLPMLVSPGGNCTITGCAADLNAACPAELRAEGGGGCRSACEAFGEAKYCCSGEYSTPDTCGPSVYSAAFKSACPRAYSYAYDDGTSTFTCASADYVITFCPAPSTSEEPSGRSSNALLVSSGGDLRVKRVIVAARSQSDDLAVMQELKKSINAPSQLGWTDPDPCKWKSVTCSRGNRVIKIQIRQQNLQGSLSPSLGKLTSLQTLEIQNNQLSSVLLSLAGLNSLKTLSVNNNKFTSIPPDFFDSMTSLQEVSMDYNHLAFNNIKGPLPASLSGSSIQSLWLNGQMIGMNGSISDSSLRQNNPVPD
;
A
#
# COMPACT_ATOMS: atom_id res chain seq x y z
N MET A 1 61.15 -73.49 -30.77
CA MET A 1 59.80 -73.01 -30.44
C MET A 1 59.96 -71.90 -29.40
N ALA A 2 59.95 -70.64 -29.84
CA ALA A 2 60.04 -69.48 -28.96
C ALA A 2 58.65 -68.83 -28.88
N ALA A 3 58.15 -68.65 -27.66
CA ALA A 3 56.87 -68.02 -27.38
C ALA A 3 57.04 -66.51 -27.19
N ASN A 4 56.29 -65.71 -27.95
CA ASN A 4 56.19 -64.26 -27.81
C ASN A 4 55.17 -63.92 -26.71
N ASN A 5 55.60 -63.24 -25.65
CA ASN A 5 54.71 -62.55 -24.71
C ASN A 5 54.76 -61.04 -25.00
N CYS A 6 53.63 -60.47 -25.37
CA CYS A 6 53.44 -59.05 -25.64
C CYS A 6 52.75 -58.40 -24.43
N PHE A 7 53.43 -57.49 -23.73
CA PHE A 7 52.84 -56.69 -22.65
C PHE A 7 52.10 -55.48 -23.25
N HIS A 8 50.79 -55.39 -23.04
CA HIS A 8 49.98 -54.20 -23.35
C HIS A 8 49.94 -53.26 -22.14
N TYR A 9 50.41 -52.02 -22.31
CA TYR A 9 50.14 -50.91 -21.39
C TYR A 9 48.85 -50.22 -21.81
N HIS A 10 47.79 -50.30 -21.00
CA HIS A 10 46.58 -49.50 -21.20
C HIS A 10 46.71 -48.14 -20.50
N LEU A 11 46.79 -47.07 -21.29
CA LEU A 11 46.64 -45.71 -20.83
C LEU A 11 45.14 -45.44 -20.61
N ALA A 12 44.70 -45.36 -19.35
CA ALA A 12 43.32 -44.97 -19.03
C ALA A 12 43.17 -43.44 -19.13
N ALA A 13 42.49 -42.96 -20.17
CA ALA A 13 42.11 -41.56 -20.29
C ALA A 13 40.96 -41.25 -19.32
N ILE A 14 41.26 -40.47 -18.28
CA ILE A 14 40.23 -39.95 -17.36
C ILE A 14 39.49 -38.82 -18.09
N LEU A 15 38.30 -39.15 -18.59
CA LEU A 15 37.37 -38.18 -19.16
C LEU A 15 36.75 -37.39 -17.99
N ILE A 16 37.29 -36.20 -17.70
CA ILE A 16 36.67 -35.26 -16.76
C ILE A 16 35.43 -34.71 -17.45
N LEU A 17 34.27 -35.31 -17.14
CA LEU A 17 32.97 -34.81 -17.57
C LEU A 17 32.71 -33.49 -16.83
N SER A 18 33.02 -32.36 -17.47
CA SER A 18 32.65 -31.04 -16.97
C SER A 18 31.13 -30.92 -17.03
N LEU A 19 30.46 -31.27 -15.93
CA LEU A 19 29.05 -30.93 -15.75
C LEU A 19 28.95 -29.39 -15.82
N PRO A 20 28.12 -28.82 -16.70
CA PRO A 20 27.90 -27.38 -16.69
C PRO A 20 27.40 -27.01 -15.29
N LEU A 21 28.09 -26.06 -14.66
CA LEU A 21 27.58 -25.43 -13.44
C LEU A 21 26.15 -24.96 -13.73
N PRO A 22 25.18 -25.22 -12.84
CA PRO A 22 23.84 -24.66 -13.02
C PRO A 22 23.99 -23.15 -13.11
N ALA A 23 23.71 -22.58 -14.29
CA ALA A 23 23.57 -21.16 -14.44
C ALA A 23 22.32 -20.78 -13.65
N PHE A 24 22.49 -20.00 -12.56
CA PHE A 24 21.37 -19.37 -11.86
C PHE A 24 21.07 -18.07 -12.61
N PRO A 25 19.97 -17.98 -13.36
CA PRO A 25 19.71 -16.82 -14.21
C PRO A 25 19.08 -15.65 -13.44
N ALA A 26 18.68 -15.85 -12.18
CA ALA A 26 18.13 -14.81 -11.33
C ALA A 26 18.56 -14.99 -9.87
N THR A 27 18.62 -13.88 -9.14
CA THR A 27 18.90 -13.82 -7.70
C THR A 27 17.80 -13.05 -6.98
N PHE A 28 17.29 -13.61 -5.89
CA PHE A 28 16.49 -12.87 -4.91
C PHE A 28 17.40 -12.31 -3.82
N THR A 29 17.48 -10.99 -3.70
CA THR A 29 18.20 -10.32 -2.61
C THR A 29 17.20 -9.86 -1.56
N PHE A 30 17.23 -10.51 -0.40
CA PHE A 30 16.43 -10.11 0.75
C PHE A 30 17.14 -8.99 1.51
N VAL A 31 16.43 -7.92 1.86
CA VAL A 31 16.96 -6.77 2.59
C VAL A 31 16.05 -6.47 3.77
N ASN A 32 16.61 -6.39 4.97
CA ASN A 32 15.86 -6.00 6.15
C ASN A 32 16.15 -4.55 6.55
N GLN A 33 15.22 -3.64 6.25
CA GLN A 33 15.27 -2.25 6.71
C GLN A 33 14.44 -2.00 7.98
N CYS A 34 13.84 -3.05 8.55
CA CYS A 34 13.15 -2.94 9.83
C CYS A 34 14.17 -2.64 10.93
N SER A 35 13.75 -2.00 12.01
CA SER A 35 14.58 -1.77 13.20
C SER A 35 14.75 -3.03 14.08
N TYR A 36 14.26 -4.18 13.60
CA TYR A 36 14.22 -5.45 14.30
C TYR A 36 14.57 -6.59 13.35
N THR A 37 14.96 -7.74 13.90
CA THR A 37 15.25 -8.95 13.13
C THR A 37 13.99 -9.50 12.48
N VAL A 38 14.10 -9.88 11.21
CA VAL A 38 13.08 -10.61 10.45
C VAL A 38 13.63 -12.00 10.16
N TRP A 39 12.75 -13.01 10.15
CA TRP A 39 13.13 -14.35 9.72
C TRP A 39 12.39 -14.68 8.41
N PRO A 40 13.00 -14.43 7.25
CA PRO A 40 12.34 -14.76 5.98
C PRO A 40 12.01 -16.25 5.89
N GLY A 41 10.88 -16.54 5.26
CA GLY A 41 10.44 -17.88 4.88
C GLY A 41 10.24 -17.96 3.37
N ILE A 42 10.54 -19.12 2.80
CA ILE A 42 10.41 -19.39 1.37
C ILE A 42 9.67 -20.72 1.19
N LEU A 43 8.66 -20.70 0.33
CA LEU A 43 7.94 -21.88 -0.10
C LEU A 43 7.96 -21.98 -1.62
N SER A 44 8.56 -23.04 -2.15
CA SER A 44 8.44 -23.37 -3.58
C SER A 44 7.12 -24.08 -3.83
N ASN A 45 6.46 -23.75 -4.95
CA ASN A 45 5.19 -24.37 -5.33
C ASN A 45 5.35 -25.86 -5.68
N ALA A 46 4.24 -26.60 -5.66
CA ALA A 46 4.22 -28.00 -6.06
C ALA A 46 4.81 -28.18 -7.47
N GLY A 47 5.75 -29.12 -7.62
CA GLY A 47 6.45 -29.35 -8.88
C GLY A 47 7.63 -28.40 -9.15
N THR A 48 7.90 -27.41 -8.29
CA THR A 48 9.07 -26.54 -8.36
C THR A 48 10.19 -27.04 -7.45
N ALA A 49 11.44 -26.96 -7.90
CA ALA A 49 12.60 -27.32 -7.07
C ALA A 49 12.70 -26.40 -5.84
N GLN A 50 12.99 -27.00 -4.68
CA GLN A 50 13.26 -26.22 -3.46
C GLN A 50 14.57 -25.44 -3.62
N LEU A 51 14.59 -24.22 -3.07
CA LEU A 51 15.80 -23.41 -3.01
C LEU A 51 16.79 -23.97 -1.97
N SER A 52 18.01 -23.44 -1.96
CA SER A 52 19.06 -23.85 -1.02
C SER A 52 18.72 -23.58 0.45
N THR A 53 17.76 -22.70 0.72
CA THR A 53 17.19 -22.42 2.03
C THR A 53 15.68 -22.18 1.89
N THR A 54 14.93 -22.57 2.90
CA THR A 54 13.48 -22.33 3.06
C THR A 54 13.18 -21.35 4.21
N GLY A 55 14.20 -20.94 4.96
CA GLY A 55 14.08 -19.88 5.96
C GLY A 55 15.39 -19.60 6.67
N PHE A 56 15.60 -18.34 7.03
CA PHE A 56 16.85 -17.85 7.63
C PHE A 56 16.59 -16.66 8.54
N LEU A 57 17.62 -16.25 9.29
CA LEU A 57 17.62 -15.05 10.13
C LEU A 57 18.22 -13.89 9.33
N LEU A 58 17.59 -12.71 9.41
CA LEU A 58 18.08 -11.49 8.75
C LEU A 58 18.03 -10.31 9.74
N ASN A 59 19.18 -9.84 10.22
CA ASN A 59 19.21 -8.73 11.19
C ASN A 59 18.84 -7.41 10.53
N SER A 60 18.54 -6.40 11.36
CA SER A 60 18.33 -5.03 10.89
C SER A 60 19.56 -4.53 10.12
N GLY A 61 19.35 -4.05 8.90
CA GLY A 61 20.38 -3.56 7.99
C GLY A 61 21.07 -4.64 7.14
N ASP A 62 20.84 -5.93 7.42
CA ASP A 62 21.46 -7.02 6.67
C ASP A 62 20.75 -7.25 5.32
N SER A 63 21.50 -7.83 4.39
CA SER A 63 21.00 -8.35 3.13
C SER A 63 21.54 -9.74 2.83
N LEU A 64 20.72 -10.61 2.24
CA LEU A 64 21.11 -11.96 1.83
C LEU A 64 20.67 -12.25 0.38
N PRO A 65 21.62 -12.48 -0.55
CA PRO A 65 21.29 -13.00 -1.89
C PRO A 65 21.02 -14.51 -1.85
N VAL A 66 19.95 -14.93 -2.50
CA VAL A 66 19.54 -16.33 -2.68
C VAL A 66 19.42 -16.61 -4.17
N PRO A 67 20.33 -17.42 -4.76
CA PRO A 67 20.24 -17.82 -6.16
C PRO A 67 19.01 -18.68 -6.43
N VAL A 68 18.37 -18.49 -7.59
CA VAL A 68 17.18 -19.26 -7.97
C VAL A 68 17.27 -19.87 -9.37
N PRO A 69 16.60 -21.02 -9.60
CA PRO A 69 16.45 -21.59 -10.94
C PRO A 69 15.69 -20.66 -11.89
N ALA A 70 15.91 -20.83 -13.20
CA ALA A 70 15.24 -20.07 -14.27
C ALA A 70 13.73 -20.04 -14.18
N SER A 71 13.14 -21.20 -13.87
CA SER A 71 11.71 -21.43 -13.92
C SER A 71 11.17 -21.73 -12.52
N TRP A 72 11.46 -20.84 -11.57
CA TRP A 72 11.01 -20.98 -10.18
C TRP A 72 9.64 -20.33 -9.97
N SER A 73 8.74 -21.03 -9.29
CA SER A 73 7.47 -20.49 -8.82
C SER A 73 7.29 -20.78 -7.33
N GLY A 74 6.82 -19.79 -6.59
CA GLY A 74 6.66 -19.90 -5.15
C GLY A 74 6.36 -18.57 -4.49
N ARG A 75 6.44 -18.57 -3.17
CA ARG A 75 6.14 -17.41 -2.33
C ARG A 75 7.14 -17.22 -1.21
N MET A 76 7.26 -15.98 -0.78
CA MET A 76 8.22 -15.53 0.23
C MET A 76 7.52 -14.60 1.22
N TRP A 77 7.93 -14.62 2.48
CA TRP A 77 7.38 -13.74 3.50
C TRP A 77 8.41 -13.46 4.60
N GLY A 78 8.12 -12.48 5.47
CA GLY A 78 8.91 -12.22 6.67
C GLY A 78 8.16 -12.68 7.92
N ARG A 79 8.86 -13.37 8.84
CA ARG A 79 8.34 -13.72 10.17
C ARG A 79 8.84 -12.73 11.21
N THR A 80 8.01 -12.44 12.21
CA THR A 80 8.34 -11.48 13.28
C THR A 80 8.10 -12.06 14.67
N LEU A 81 8.78 -11.46 15.65
CA LEU A 81 8.67 -11.80 17.07
C LEU A 81 8.93 -13.29 17.32
N CYS A 82 9.98 -13.81 16.67
CA CYS A 82 10.35 -15.21 16.77
C CYS A 82 11.25 -15.47 17.99
N SER A 83 11.11 -16.65 18.56
CA SER A 83 11.98 -17.12 19.64
C SER A 83 12.13 -18.64 19.60
N THR A 84 13.24 -19.12 20.15
CA THR A 84 13.45 -20.55 20.41
C THR A 84 13.16 -20.82 21.87
N ASN A 85 12.22 -21.72 22.13
CA ASN A 85 11.95 -22.18 23.49
C ASN A 85 13.19 -22.98 23.99
N PRO A 86 13.80 -22.60 25.12
CA PRO A 86 15.07 -23.20 25.57
C PRO A 86 14.92 -24.66 26.03
N ASP A 87 13.72 -25.06 26.49
CA ASP A 87 13.48 -26.40 27.02
C ASP A 87 13.18 -27.42 25.91
N THR A 88 12.50 -26.96 24.85
CA THR A 88 12.05 -27.82 23.74
C THR A 88 12.87 -27.65 22.47
N ALA A 89 13.77 -26.65 22.43
CA ALA A 89 14.48 -26.19 21.24
C ALA A 89 13.57 -25.82 20.05
N ARG A 90 12.26 -25.65 20.29
CA ARG A 90 11.28 -25.35 19.24
C ARG A 90 11.30 -23.86 18.91
N PHE A 91 11.51 -23.55 17.64
CA PHE A 91 11.41 -22.20 17.09
C PHE A 91 9.97 -21.87 16.69
N THR A 92 9.46 -20.72 17.14
CA THR A 92 8.11 -20.23 16.85
C THR A 92 8.10 -18.73 16.67
N CYS A 93 7.24 -18.23 15.78
CA CYS A 93 7.02 -16.81 15.52
C CYS A 93 5.59 -16.38 15.86
N LEU A 94 5.39 -15.12 16.24
CA LEU A 94 4.02 -14.60 16.44
C LEU A 94 3.30 -14.41 15.11
N THR A 95 4.01 -13.97 14.06
CA THR A 95 3.43 -13.82 12.72
C THR A 95 4.24 -14.55 11.66
N GLY A 96 3.52 -15.08 10.66
CA GLY A 96 4.10 -15.80 9.53
C GLY A 96 4.74 -17.14 9.91
N ASP A 97 4.52 -17.67 11.12
CA ASP A 97 5.12 -18.94 11.54
C ASP A 97 4.79 -20.05 10.53
N CYS A 98 5.77 -20.86 10.16
CA CYS A 98 5.58 -21.92 9.17
C CYS A 98 5.35 -23.31 9.79
N GLY A 99 5.20 -23.39 11.11
CA GLY A 99 4.85 -24.60 11.83
C GLY A 99 5.94 -25.69 11.85
N SER A 100 7.11 -25.45 11.26
CA SER A 100 8.20 -26.43 11.19
C SER A 100 8.87 -26.67 12.55
N GLY A 101 8.73 -25.73 13.48
CA GLY A 101 9.48 -25.74 14.75
C GLY A 101 10.96 -25.38 14.59
N ALA A 102 11.39 -24.91 13.41
CA ALA A 102 12.76 -24.54 13.08
C ALA A 102 12.80 -23.22 12.29
N ILE A 103 14.01 -22.63 12.17
CA ILE A 103 14.20 -21.46 11.30
C ILE A 103 13.90 -21.82 9.85
N GLU A 104 14.33 -22.98 9.38
CA GLU A 104 13.96 -23.52 8.08
C GLU A 104 12.48 -23.92 8.05
N CYS A 105 11.75 -23.53 7.01
CA CYS A 105 10.32 -23.84 6.90
C CYS A 105 10.02 -25.22 6.33
N GLY A 106 10.95 -25.85 5.62
CA GLY A 106 10.86 -27.26 5.21
C GLY A 106 9.61 -27.60 4.38
N GLY A 107 9.09 -26.64 3.61
CA GLY A 107 7.84 -26.78 2.84
C GLY A 107 6.57 -26.34 3.57
N GLY A 108 6.67 -25.87 4.83
CA GLY A 108 5.59 -25.17 5.51
C GLY A 108 5.34 -23.78 4.92
N GLY A 109 4.08 -23.41 4.72
CA GLY A 109 3.68 -22.05 4.36
C GLY A 109 3.48 -21.15 5.58
N ALA A 110 3.42 -19.84 5.36
CA ALA A 110 3.14 -18.88 6.43
C ALA A 110 1.77 -19.10 7.06
N ALA A 111 1.70 -19.11 8.39
CA ALA A 111 0.45 -18.88 9.11
C ALA A 111 0.00 -17.43 8.92
N THR A 112 -1.29 -17.24 8.69
CA THR A 112 -1.92 -15.92 8.50
C THR A 112 -2.06 -15.17 9.84
N PRO A 113 -1.98 -13.82 9.85
CA PRO A 113 -1.74 -12.96 8.70
C PRO A 113 -0.27 -12.88 8.28
N ALA A 114 -0.01 -12.83 6.97
CA ALA A 114 1.32 -12.64 6.42
C ALA A 114 1.28 -11.88 5.09
N THR A 115 2.13 -10.86 4.96
CA THR A 115 2.39 -10.22 3.67
C THR A 115 3.25 -11.14 2.81
N LEU A 116 2.79 -11.46 1.61
CA LEU A 116 3.47 -12.41 0.71
C LEU A 116 4.07 -11.68 -0.48
N ALA A 117 5.25 -12.10 -0.92
CA ALA A 117 5.74 -11.85 -2.27
C ALA A 117 5.62 -13.15 -3.08
N GLU A 118 4.95 -13.08 -4.22
CA GLU A 118 4.63 -14.24 -5.05
C GLU A 118 5.33 -14.12 -6.40
N PHE A 119 5.85 -15.24 -6.92
CA PHE A 119 6.61 -15.27 -8.17
C PHE A 119 6.26 -16.48 -9.02
N THR A 120 6.30 -16.28 -10.34
CA THR A 120 6.40 -17.32 -11.35
C THR A 120 7.38 -16.83 -12.42
N LEU A 121 8.62 -17.31 -12.34
CA LEU A 121 9.70 -16.98 -13.28
C LEU A 121 9.59 -17.83 -14.55
N ASP A 122 10.01 -17.26 -15.69
CA ASP A 122 9.92 -17.90 -17.02
C ASP A 122 8.50 -18.44 -17.30
N GLY A 123 7.51 -17.62 -17.00
CA GLY A 123 6.09 -17.96 -17.16
C GLY A 123 5.58 -17.78 -18.60
N ALA A 124 4.32 -17.38 -18.73
CA ALA A 124 3.69 -17.18 -20.03
C ALA A 124 4.47 -16.16 -20.89
N GLY A 125 4.91 -16.58 -22.08
CA GLY A 125 5.68 -15.74 -22.99
C GLY A 125 7.14 -15.52 -22.58
N GLY A 126 7.68 -16.31 -21.65
CA GLY A 126 9.05 -16.16 -21.12
C GLY A 126 9.20 -14.94 -20.21
N LEU A 127 8.09 -14.44 -19.67
CA LEU A 127 8.05 -13.32 -18.74
C LEU A 127 7.94 -13.85 -17.31
N ASP A 128 8.59 -13.15 -16.40
CA ASP A 128 8.43 -13.35 -14.97
C ASP A 128 7.15 -12.64 -14.52
N PHE A 129 6.34 -13.31 -13.71
CA PHE A 129 5.15 -12.76 -13.07
C PHE A 129 5.43 -12.63 -11.57
N TYR A 130 5.19 -11.46 -11.02
CA TYR A 130 5.44 -11.21 -9.61
C TYR A 130 4.49 -10.17 -9.05
N ASP A 131 4.24 -10.32 -7.75
CA ASP A 131 3.38 -9.42 -7.00
C ASP A 131 3.70 -9.49 -5.50
N VAL A 132 3.13 -8.55 -4.77
CA VAL A 132 2.99 -8.64 -3.32
C VAL A 132 1.51 -8.73 -3.01
N SER A 133 1.15 -9.65 -2.13
CA SER A 133 -0.22 -10.04 -1.85
C SER A 133 -0.55 -9.90 -0.37
N LEU A 134 -1.70 -9.28 -0.12
CA LEU A 134 -2.33 -9.10 1.19
C LEU A 134 -3.62 -9.93 1.32
N VAL A 135 -3.84 -10.86 0.38
CA VAL A 135 -4.96 -11.81 0.42
C VAL A 135 -4.94 -12.62 1.72
N ASP A 136 -3.74 -12.99 2.15
CA ASP A 136 -3.45 -13.72 3.39
C ASP A 136 -3.18 -12.79 4.58
N GLY A 137 -3.55 -11.51 4.46
CA GLY A 137 -3.37 -10.50 5.49
C GLY A 137 -2.05 -9.71 5.38
N TYR A 138 -1.74 -8.99 6.45
CA TYR A 138 -0.56 -8.14 6.55
C TYR A 138 0.10 -8.33 7.92
N ASN A 139 1.43 -8.39 7.96
CA ASN A 139 2.18 -8.37 9.21
C ASN A 139 3.32 -7.36 9.22
N LEU A 140 3.96 -7.12 8.08
CA LEU A 140 5.05 -6.14 7.95
C LEU A 140 5.12 -5.57 6.52
N PRO A 141 5.65 -4.35 6.34
CA PRO A 141 5.70 -3.72 5.03
C PRO A 141 6.74 -4.41 4.14
N MET A 142 6.42 -4.59 2.87
CA MET A 142 7.26 -5.31 1.91
C MET A 142 7.20 -4.64 0.53
N LEU A 143 8.36 -4.50 -0.12
CA LEU A 143 8.45 -4.14 -1.53
C LEU A 143 9.24 -5.20 -2.29
N VAL A 144 8.84 -5.46 -3.53
CA VAL A 144 9.59 -6.25 -4.51
C VAL A 144 10.01 -5.31 -5.65
N SER A 145 11.33 -5.15 -5.80
CA SER A 145 11.92 -4.35 -6.85
C SER A 145 12.66 -5.26 -7.84
N PRO A 146 12.15 -5.43 -9.07
CA PRO A 146 12.93 -6.08 -10.14
C PRO A 146 14.11 -5.20 -10.58
N GLY A 147 15.16 -5.82 -11.09
CA GLY A 147 16.20 -5.16 -11.87
C GLY A 147 15.67 -4.65 -13.21
N GLY A 148 16.29 -3.60 -13.75
CA GLY A 148 15.91 -3.02 -15.04
C GLY A 148 14.74 -2.03 -14.95
N ASN A 149 13.93 -1.94 -16.01
CA ASN A 149 12.85 -0.94 -16.17
C ASN A 149 11.46 -1.47 -15.76
N CYS A 150 11.42 -2.52 -14.94
CA CYS A 150 10.17 -3.17 -14.53
C CYS A 150 9.57 -2.50 -13.28
N THR A 151 8.26 -2.66 -13.09
CA THR A 151 7.53 -1.93 -12.05
C THR A 151 7.76 -2.53 -10.66
N ILE A 152 7.98 -1.67 -9.66
CA ILE A 152 8.07 -2.05 -8.25
C ILE A 152 6.67 -2.31 -7.69
N THR A 153 6.49 -3.43 -6.99
CA THR A 153 5.23 -3.85 -6.35
C THR A 153 5.36 -3.93 -4.84
N GLY A 154 4.25 -3.84 -4.10
CA GLY A 154 4.21 -3.99 -2.65
C GLY A 154 3.53 -2.90 -1.84
N CYS A 155 3.74 -2.99 -0.53
CA CYS A 155 3.18 -2.11 0.47
C CYS A 155 4.25 -1.57 1.41
N ALA A 156 4.50 -0.26 1.34
CA ALA A 156 5.38 0.44 2.28
C ALA A 156 4.61 1.06 3.47
N ALA A 157 3.27 1.09 3.42
CA ALA A 157 2.44 1.64 4.49
C ALA A 157 2.38 0.68 5.69
N ASP A 158 2.30 1.24 6.91
CA ASP A 158 2.08 0.43 8.12
C ASP A 158 0.59 0.14 8.32
N LEU A 159 0.13 -0.97 7.73
CA LEU A 159 -1.25 -1.43 7.87
C LEU A 159 -1.60 -1.92 9.29
N ASN A 160 -0.63 -2.23 10.15
CA ASN A 160 -0.93 -2.63 11.53
C ASN A 160 -1.51 -1.45 12.32
N ALA A 161 -0.97 -0.25 12.13
CA ALA A 161 -1.46 0.97 12.76
C ALA A 161 -2.89 1.33 12.29
N ALA A 162 -3.19 1.10 11.02
CA ALA A 162 -4.50 1.37 10.41
C ALA A 162 -5.47 0.17 10.48
N CYS A 163 -5.10 -0.93 11.13
CA CYS A 163 -5.86 -2.17 11.09
C CYS A 163 -7.21 -2.04 11.82
N PRO A 164 -8.35 -2.31 11.14
CA PRO A 164 -9.67 -2.37 11.76
C PRO A 164 -9.67 -3.35 12.94
N ALA A 165 -10.37 -3.02 14.03
CA ALA A 165 -10.31 -3.78 15.28
C ALA A 165 -10.71 -5.26 15.08
N GLU A 166 -11.71 -5.49 14.23
CA GLU A 166 -12.21 -6.80 13.83
C GLU A 166 -11.19 -7.64 13.03
N LEU A 167 -10.19 -7.00 12.43
CA LEU A 167 -9.13 -7.66 11.66
C LEU A 167 -7.81 -7.78 12.44
N ARG A 168 -7.67 -7.16 13.62
CA ARG A 168 -6.42 -7.26 14.39
C ARG A 168 -6.18 -8.70 14.82
N ALA A 169 -5.01 -9.23 14.46
CA ALA A 169 -4.59 -10.55 14.91
C ALA A 169 -4.36 -10.58 16.42
N GLU A 170 -4.58 -11.73 17.03
CA GLU A 170 -4.30 -11.94 18.45
C GLU A 170 -2.81 -11.70 18.73
N GLY A 171 -2.51 -11.06 19.86
CA GLY A 171 -1.15 -10.64 20.20
C GLY A 171 -0.66 -9.37 19.49
N GLY A 172 -1.46 -8.76 18.60
CA GLY A 172 -1.21 -7.43 18.03
C GLY A 172 -0.11 -7.36 16.96
N GLY A 173 0.33 -8.50 16.42
CA GLY A 173 1.45 -8.57 15.48
C GLY A 173 1.08 -8.41 13.99
N GLY A 174 -0.20 -8.37 13.64
CA GLY A 174 -0.65 -8.36 12.25
C GLY A 174 -2.11 -7.95 12.05
N CYS A 175 -2.47 -7.74 10.80
CA CYS A 175 -3.82 -7.44 10.32
C CYS A 175 -4.32 -8.55 9.41
N ARG A 176 -5.36 -9.25 9.84
CA ARG A 176 -6.01 -10.34 9.09
C ARG A 176 -6.72 -9.80 7.86
N SER A 177 -6.80 -10.60 6.80
CA SER A 177 -7.71 -10.30 5.70
C SER A 177 -9.15 -10.62 6.15
N ALA A 178 -10.14 -10.12 5.40
CA ALA A 178 -11.53 -10.44 5.68
C ALA A 178 -11.87 -11.92 5.47
N CYS A 179 -11.19 -12.58 4.53
CA CYS A 179 -11.37 -14.02 4.33
C CYS A 179 -10.94 -14.78 5.58
N GLU A 180 -9.76 -14.47 6.10
CA GLU A 180 -9.23 -15.13 7.30
C GLU A 180 -10.12 -14.81 8.53
N ALA A 181 -10.52 -13.55 8.71
CA ALA A 181 -11.23 -13.13 9.91
C ALA A 181 -12.68 -13.63 9.99
N PHE A 182 -13.35 -13.79 8.84
CA PHE A 182 -14.79 -14.10 8.80
C PHE A 182 -15.13 -15.43 8.12
N GLY A 183 -14.26 -15.96 7.26
CA GLY A 183 -14.49 -17.22 6.54
C GLY A 183 -15.66 -17.20 5.54
N GLU A 184 -16.24 -16.03 5.26
CA GLU A 184 -17.39 -15.92 4.36
C GLU A 184 -16.98 -16.06 2.89
N ALA A 185 -17.80 -16.76 2.10
CA ALA A 185 -17.55 -17.03 0.68
C ALA A 185 -17.25 -15.77 -0.15
N LYS A 186 -17.93 -14.65 0.16
CA LYS A 186 -17.74 -13.35 -0.52
C LYS A 186 -16.40 -12.69 -0.26
N TYR A 187 -15.73 -13.01 0.86
CA TYR A 187 -14.40 -12.49 1.18
C TYR A 187 -13.30 -13.44 0.71
N CYS A 188 -13.58 -14.74 0.72
CA CYS A 188 -12.65 -15.78 0.28
C CYS A 188 -12.74 -16.10 -1.22
N CYS A 189 -13.62 -15.42 -1.94
CA CYS A 189 -13.94 -15.70 -3.35
C CYS A 189 -14.14 -17.20 -3.63
N SER A 190 -15.03 -17.82 -2.88
CA SER A 190 -15.33 -19.26 -2.97
C SER A 190 -16.81 -19.52 -3.21
N GLY A 191 -17.16 -20.74 -3.60
CA GLY A 191 -18.55 -21.12 -3.89
C GLY A 191 -19.18 -20.25 -4.99
N GLU A 192 -20.30 -19.59 -4.70
CA GLU A 192 -20.99 -18.68 -5.64
C GLU A 192 -20.14 -17.44 -6.00
N TYR A 193 -19.16 -17.11 -5.16
CA TYR A 193 -18.21 -16.00 -5.35
C TYR A 193 -16.89 -16.49 -5.96
N SER A 194 -16.86 -17.64 -6.63
CA SER A 194 -15.63 -18.23 -7.15
C SER A 194 -15.13 -17.62 -8.47
N THR A 195 -15.72 -16.53 -8.96
CA THR A 195 -15.30 -15.88 -10.21
C THR A 195 -15.06 -14.39 -10.00
N PRO A 196 -14.23 -13.75 -10.84
CA PRO A 196 -14.04 -12.29 -10.78
C PRO A 196 -15.35 -11.50 -10.94
N ASP A 197 -16.31 -12.01 -11.72
CA ASP A 197 -17.61 -11.37 -11.93
C ASP A 197 -18.52 -11.43 -10.70
N THR A 198 -18.33 -12.46 -9.85
CA THR A 198 -19.17 -12.70 -8.68
C THR A 198 -18.51 -12.28 -7.37
N CYS A 199 -17.18 -12.17 -7.29
CA CYS A 199 -16.46 -11.69 -6.13
C CYS A 199 -15.80 -10.34 -6.40
N GLY A 200 -16.49 -9.28 -6.00
CA GLY A 200 -15.96 -7.93 -6.04
C GLY A 200 -15.19 -7.53 -4.79
N PRO A 201 -14.53 -6.36 -4.80
CA PRO A 201 -13.84 -5.83 -3.63
C PRO A 201 -14.81 -5.60 -2.46
N SER A 202 -14.34 -5.93 -1.26
CA SER A 202 -15.02 -5.62 0.01
C SER A 202 -14.51 -4.32 0.60
N VAL A 203 -15.15 -3.85 1.68
CA VAL A 203 -14.63 -2.71 2.47
C VAL A 203 -13.23 -2.96 3.01
N TYR A 204 -12.94 -4.20 3.38
CA TYR A 204 -11.67 -4.57 3.98
C TYR A 204 -10.57 -4.65 2.92
N SER A 205 -10.85 -5.28 1.77
CA SER A 205 -9.88 -5.32 0.67
C SER A 205 -9.66 -3.93 0.07
N ALA A 206 -10.71 -3.10 -0.04
CA ALA A 206 -10.57 -1.71 -0.45
C ALA A 206 -9.69 -0.89 0.51
N ALA A 207 -9.77 -1.13 1.83
CA ALA A 207 -8.90 -0.48 2.81
C ALA A 207 -7.43 -0.87 2.60
N PHE A 208 -7.15 -2.16 2.38
CA PHE A 208 -5.80 -2.65 2.08
C PHE A 208 -5.27 -2.08 0.76
N LYS A 209 -6.08 -2.07 -0.30
CA LYS A 209 -5.72 -1.49 -1.60
C LYS A 209 -5.46 0.01 -1.49
N SER A 210 -6.23 0.74 -0.68
CA SER A 210 -6.02 2.17 -0.48
C SER A 210 -4.67 2.47 0.18
N ALA A 211 -4.23 1.65 1.13
CA ALA A 211 -2.92 1.81 1.76
C ALA A 211 -1.78 1.30 0.87
N CYS A 212 -2.07 0.28 0.06
CA CYS A 212 -1.10 -0.47 -0.72
C CYS A 212 -1.62 -0.62 -2.17
N PRO A 213 -1.63 0.46 -2.97
CA PRO A 213 -2.26 0.44 -4.30
C PRO A 213 -1.53 -0.46 -5.30
N ARG A 214 -0.30 -0.87 -4.99
CA ARG A 214 0.54 -1.76 -5.79
C ARG A 214 0.63 -3.16 -5.20
N ALA A 215 -0.32 -3.58 -4.37
CA ALA A 215 -0.39 -4.94 -3.82
C ALA A 215 -1.78 -5.56 -4.11
N TYR A 216 -1.86 -6.88 -4.18
CA TYR A 216 -3.14 -7.59 -4.16
C TYR A 216 -3.81 -7.42 -2.81
N SER A 217 -5.08 -7.06 -2.80
CA SER A 217 -5.89 -6.87 -1.58
C SER A 217 -6.95 -7.94 -1.36
N TYR A 218 -7.30 -8.69 -2.41
CA TYR A 218 -8.17 -9.88 -2.38
C TYR A 218 -7.91 -10.75 -3.63
N ALA A 219 -8.51 -11.94 -3.67
CA ALA A 219 -8.16 -12.99 -4.64
C ALA A 219 -8.34 -12.61 -6.13
N TYR A 220 -9.30 -11.73 -6.44
CA TYR A 220 -9.55 -11.25 -7.81
C TYR A 220 -9.37 -9.74 -7.93
N ASP A 221 -8.44 -9.17 -7.16
CA ASP A 221 -8.02 -7.78 -7.37
C ASP A 221 -7.64 -7.54 -8.83
N ASP A 222 -7.81 -6.30 -9.27
CA ASP A 222 -7.62 -5.98 -10.67
C ASP A 222 -6.17 -6.21 -11.13
N GLY A 223 -5.97 -6.25 -12.45
CA GLY A 223 -4.65 -6.46 -13.06
C GLY A 223 -3.64 -5.34 -12.81
N THR A 224 -3.88 -4.40 -11.90
CA THR A 224 -2.88 -3.40 -11.46
C THR A 224 -1.87 -3.97 -10.46
N SER A 225 -2.07 -5.20 -9.97
CA SER A 225 -1.24 -5.81 -8.92
C SER A 225 -0.33 -6.95 -9.38
N THR A 226 -0.57 -7.57 -10.55
CA THR A 226 0.41 -8.50 -11.17
C THR A 226 1.28 -7.74 -12.16
N PHE A 227 2.59 -7.83 -11.95
CA PHE A 227 3.56 -7.19 -12.83
C PHE A 227 4.36 -8.24 -13.58
N THR A 228 4.73 -7.90 -14.81
CA THR A 228 5.59 -8.73 -15.64
C THR A 228 6.94 -8.07 -15.86
N CYS A 229 7.98 -8.89 -15.91
CA CYS A 229 9.32 -8.44 -16.26
C CYS A 229 10.00 -9.45 -17.19
N ALA A 230 10.86 -8.96 -18.09
CA ALA A 230 11.72 -9.83 -18.86
C ALA A 230 12.96 -10.15 -18.03
N SER A 231 13.00 -11.36 -17.46
CA SER A 231 14.13 -11.96 -16.71
C SER A 231 14.95 -10.97 -15.88
N ALA A 232 14.67 -10.89 -14.58
CA ALA A 232 15.34 -9.95 -13.69
C ALA A 232 15.94 -10.62 -12.45
N ASP A 233 16.96 -9.97 -11.88
CA ASP A 233 17.23 -10.10 -10.44
C ASP A 233 16.18 -9.30 -9.66
N TYR A 234 15.94 -9.67 -8.41
CA TYR A 234 14.88 -9.08 -7.60
C TYR A 234 15.38 -8.73 -6.21
N VAL A 235 14.97 -7.57 -5.70
CA VAL A 235 15.23 -7.14 -4.32
C VAL A 235 13.92 -7.17 -3.54
N ILE A 236 13.83 -8.03 -2.53
CA ILE A 236 12.72 -8.07 -1.57
C ILE A 236 13.13 -7.28 -0.33
N THR A 237 12.49 -6.14 -0.09
CA THR A 237 12.80 -5.26 1.04
C THR A 237 11.71 -5.31 2.09
N PHE A 238 12.07 -5.66 3.32
CA PHE A 238 11.21 -5.56 4.50
C PHE A 238 11.36 -4.20 5.17
N CYS A 239 10.24 -3.61 5.58
CA CYS A 239 10.12 -2.24 6.11
C CYS A 239 10.84 -1.17 5.27
N PRO A 240 10.60 -1.11 3.95
CA PRO A 240 11.22 -0.11 3.09
C PRO A 240 10.91 1.30 3.59
N ALA A 241 11.89 2.19 3.52
CA ALA A 241 11.67 3.60 3.81
C ALA A 241 10.51 4.14 2.95
N PRO A 242 9.56 4.91 3.53
CA PRO A 242 8.51 5.54 2.76
C PRO A 242 9.17 6.42 1.69
N SER A 243 8.88 6.15 0.42
CA SER A 243 9.49 6.84 -0.71
C SER A 243 9.14 8.32 -0.68
N THR A 244 10.05 9.17 -0.21
CA THR A 244 10.08 10.61 -0.50
C THR A 244 10.67 10.84 -1.88
N SER A 245 10.10 10.24 -2.93
CA SER A 245 10.45 10.52 -4.33
C SER A 245 9.59 9.70 -5.29
N GLU A 246 8.45 10.26 -5.71
CA GLU A 246 8.05 10.12 -7.10
C GLU A 246 8.86 11.17 -7.88
N GLU A 247 10.01 10.76 -8.45
CA GLU A 247 10.58 11.51 -9.56
C GLU A 247 9.83 11.11 -10.84
N PRO A 248 9.28 12.08 -11.59
CA PRO A 248 8.63 11.83 -12.86
C PRO A 248 9.68 11.48 -13.91
N SER A 249 9.52 10.33 -14.53
CA SER A 249 10.30 9.90 -15.68
C SER A 249 10.10 10.88 -16.85
N GLY A 250 11.18 11.53 -17.28
CA GLY A 250 11.30 12.06 -18.66
C GLY A 250 11.82 13.49 -18.81
N ARG A 251 13.12 13.65 -19.06
CA ARG A 251 13.62 13.96 -20.41
C ARG A 251 15.14 13.93 -20.48
N SER A 252 15.63 13.06 -21.35
CA SER A 252 16.95 13.14 -21.96
C SER A 252 17.07 14.45 -22.77
N SER A 253 18.21 15.13 -22.63
CA SER A 253 18.78 15.96 -23.70
C SER A 253 20.29 16.09 -23.47
N ASN A 254 21.04 15.32 -24.25
CA ASN A 254 22.44 15.59 -24.55
C ASN A 254 22.57 17.01 -25.11
N ALA A 255 23.46 17.82 -24.53
CA ALA A 255 24.01 19.00 -25.19
C ALA A 255 25.52 19.05 -24.93
N LEU A 256 26.25 18.47 -25.87
CA LEU A 256 27.69 18.67 -26.09
C LEU A 256 27.88 20.08 -26.67
N LEU A 257 28.63 20.99 -26.03
CA LEU A 257 29.31 22.11 -26.72
C LEU A 257 30.59 22.56 -25.97
N VAL A 258 31.72 22.12 -26.53
CA VAL A 258 32.97 22.83 -26.87
C VAL A 258 33.28 24.17 -26.19
N SER A 259 34.46 24.21 -25.57
CA SER A 259 35.19 25.39 -25.12
C SER A 259 35.60 26.32 -26.28
N SER A 260 35.23 27.60 -26.19
CA SER A 260 36.04 28.71 -26.73
C SER A 260 35.67 30.01 -26.00
N GLY A 261 36.69 30.78 -25.62
CA GLY A 261 36.58 31.95 -24.75
C GLY A 261 35.85 33.14 -25.37
N GLY A 262 35.31 34.00 -24.50
CA GLY A 262 34.72 35.27 -24.89
C GLY A 262 33.79 35.81 -23.81
N ASP A 263 34.27 36.82 -23.10
CA ASP A 263 33.62 37.58 -22.03
C ASP A 263 32.22 38.08 -22.44
N LEU A 264 31.15 37.50 -21.87
CA LEU A 264 29.79 38.05 -21.94
C LEU A 264 29.26 38.26 -20.52
N ARG A 265 29.10 39.54 -20.19
CA ARG A 265 28.48 40.03 -18.94
C ARG A 265 27.15 39.31 -18.70
N VAL A 266 27.10 38.45 -17.69
CA VAL A 266 25.85 37.94 -17.14
C VAL A 266 25.11 39.11 -16.50
N LYS A 267 24.27 39.80 -17.29
CA LYS A 267 23.14 40.51 -16.70
C LYS A 267 22.27 39.43 -16.08
N ARG A 268 22.30 39.36 -14.76
CA ARG A 268 21.38 38.58 -13.95
C ARG A 268 19.99 39.14 -14.21
N VAL A 269 19.32 38.64 -15.25
CA VAL A 269 17.87 38.74 -15.34
C VAL A 269 17.38 37.82 -14.24
N ILE A 270 17.11 38.40 -13.08
CA ILE A 270 16.28 37.75 -12.07
C ILE A 270 14.90 37.65 -12.72
N VAL A 271 14.69 36.60 -13.51
CA VAL A 271 13.34 36.09 -13.68
C VAL A 271 12.99 35.60 -12.29
N ALA A 272 12.16 36.36 -11.59
CA ALA A 272 11.53 35.90 -10.38
C ALA A 272 10.73 34.65 -10.76
N ALA A 273 11.38 33.48 -10.65
CA ALA A 273 10.68 32.23 -10.51
C ALA A 273 9.95 32.36 -9.17
N ARG A 274 8.73 32.92 -9.22
CA ARG A 274 7.78 32.76 -8.12
C ARG A 274 7.71 31.26 -7.89
N SER A 275 8.17 30.82 -6.72
CA SER A 275 7.82 29.53 -6.16
C SER A 275 6.32 29.37 -6.36
N GLN A 276 5.94 28.50 -7.30
CA GLN A 276 4.56 28.07 -7.45
C GLN A 276 4.27 27.30 -6.16
N SER A 277 3.26 27.73 -5.40
CA SER A 277 3.01 27.21 -4.05
C SER A 277 2.83 25.69 -4.05
N ASP A 278 3.15 25.01 -2.95
CA ASP A 278 2.88 23.57 -2.77
C ASP A 278 1.42 23.20 -3.10
N ASP A 279 0.50 24.17 -2.91
CA ASP A 279 -0.91 24.05 -3.24
C ASP A 279 -1.15 23.82 -4.74
N LEU A 280 -0.30 24.30 -5.64
CA LEU A 280 -0.43 24.04 -7.08
C LEU A 280 -0.47 22.54 -7.35
N ALA A 281 0.54 21.81 -6.89
CA ALA A 281 0.67 20.39 -7.18
C ALA A 281 -0.56 19.64 -6.67
N VAL A 282 -1.00 19.97 -5.46
CA VAL A 282 -2.19 19.41 -4.83
C VAL A 282 -3.46 19.74 -5.63
N MET A 283 -3.62 20.99 -6.08
CA MET A 283 -4.78 21.41 -6.86
C MET A 283 -4.82 20.80 -8.26
N GLN A 284 -3.67 20.57 -8.89
CA GLN A 284 -3.59 19.86 -10.17
C GLN A 284 -3.93 18.37 -10.00
N GLU A 285 -3.48 17.75 -8.91
CA GLU A 285 -3.83 16.38 -8.59
C GLU A 285 -5.33 16.24 -8.30
N LEU A 286 -5.90 17.15 -7.50
CA LEU A 286 -7.34 17.23 -7.24
C LEU A 286 -8.13 17.38 -8.55
N LYS A 287 -7.70 18.28 -9.44
CA LYS A 287 -8.33 18.48 -10.75
C LYS A 287 -8.38 17.18 -11.55
N LYS A 288 -7.31 16.38 -11.52
CA LYS A 288 -7.23 15.08 -12.19
C LYS A 288 -8.12 14.04 -11.49
N SER A 289 -8.09 13.97 -10.15
CA SER A 289 -8.78 12.93 -9.37
C SER A 289 -10.30 13.03 -9.43
N ILE A 290 -10.84 14.25 -9.55
CA ILE A 290 -12.28 14.51 -9.68
C ILE A 290 -12.77 14.53 -11.14
N ASN A 291 -11.89 14.19 -12.09
CA ASN A 291 -12.15 14.29 -13.52
C ASN A 291 -12.78 15.65 -13.90
N ALA A 292 -12.13 16.75 -13.49
CA ALA A 292 -12.72 18.09 -13.52
C ALA A 292 -13.17 18.47 -14.94
N PRO A 293 -14.48 18.73 -15.16
CA PRO A 293 -14.99 19.10 -16.47
C PRO A 293 -14.50 20.49 -16.88
N SER A 294 -14.32 20.73 -18.18
CA SER A 294 -13.86 22.03 -18.71
C SER A 294 -14.71 23.23 -18.24
N GLN A 295 -16.00 23.00 -18.02
CA GLN A 295 -17.00 23.95 -17.54
C GLN A 295 -16.72 24.47 -16.12
N LEU A 296 -15.88 23.76 -15.35
CA LEU A 296 -15.44 24.17 -14.02
C LEU A 296 -14.54 25.42 -14.06
N GLY A 297 -13.97 25.76 -15.23
CA GLY A 297 -13.15 26.97 -15.40
C GLY A 297 -11.77 26.89 -14.72
N TRP A 298 -11.26 25.68 -14.53
CA TRP A 298 -9.94 25.41 -13.93
C TRP A 298 -8.86 25.32 -15.01
N THR A 299 -8.74 26.36 -15.85
CA THR A 299 -7.86 26.35 -17.03
C THR A 299 -6.57 27.17 -16.87
N ASP A 300 -6.55 28.14 -15.94
CA ASP A 300 -5.34 28.93 -15.67
C ASP A 300 -4.26 28.07 -15.00
N PRO A 301 -2.95 28.30 -15.26
CA PRO A 301 -1.89 27.64 -14.51
C PRO A 301 -1.88 27.94 -13.00
N ASP A 302 -2.52 29.03 -12.56
CA ASP A 302 -2.63 29.43 -11.15
C ASP A 302 -4.01 29.05 -10.56
N PRO A 303 -4.07 28.12 -9.57
CA PRO A 303 -5.30 27.72 -8.91
C PRO A 303 -6.05 28.87 -8.24
N CYS A 304 -5.36 29.95 -7.87
CA CYS A 304 -5.97 31.11 -7.24
C CYS A 304 -6.86 31.94 -8.18
N LYS A 305 -6.83 31.64 -9.48
CA LYS A 305 -7.73 32.22 -10.49
C LYS A 305 -8.82 31.25 -10.94
N TRP A 306 -8.81 30.02 -10.42
CA TRP A 306 -9.83 29.04 -10.76
C TRP A 306 -11.18 29.45 -10.18
N LYS A 307 -12.24 29.21 -10.94
CA LYS A 307 -13.60 29.46 -10.46
C LYS A 307 -13.86 28.63 -9.20
N SER A 308 -14.49 29.27 -8.21
CA SER A 308 -14.81 28.67 -6.91
C SER A 308 -13.61 28.22 -6.07
N VAL A 309 -12.41 28.71 -6.37
CA VAL A 309 -11.23 28.60 -5.52
C VAL A 309 -10.90 29.98 -4.97
N THR A 310 -10.65 30.09 -3.67
CA THR A 310 -10.22 31.33 -3.02
C THR A 310 -8.85 31.13 -2.39
N CYS A 311 -7.94 32.07 -2.59
CA CYS A 311 -6.62 32.08 -1.96
C CYS A 311 -6.45 33.23 -0.96
N SER A 312 -5.57 33.02 0.02
CA SER A 312 -5.11 34.06 0.93
C SER A 312 -4.18 35.06 0.22
N ARG A 313 -3.83 36.16 0.91
CA ARG A 313 -2.82 37.13 0.42
C ARG A 313 -1.44 36.50 0.18
N GLY A 314 -1.15 35.35 0.80
CA GLY A 314 0.08 34.57 0.63
C GLY A 314 0.00 33.52 -0.48
N ASN A 315 -1.00 33.57 -1.37
CA ASN A 315 -1.21 32.62 -2.45
C ASN A 315 -1.40 31.16 -1.98
N ARG A 316 -2.00 30.98 -0.81
CA ARG A 316 -2.41 29.68 -0.28
C ARG A 316 -3.90 29.46 -0.50
N VAL A 317 -4.31 28.29 -0.94
CA VAL A 317 -5.72 27.92 -1.13
C VAL A 317 -6.40 27.84 0.23
N ILE A 318 -7.47 28.62 0.41
CA ILE A 318 -8.24 28.70 1.65
C ILE A 318 -9.69 28.25 1.49
N LYS A 319 -10.24 28.26 0.27
CA LYS A 319 -11.60 27.74 0.01
C LYS A 319 -11.67 27.03 -1.34
N ILE A 320 -12.38 25.90 -1.37
CA ILE A 320 -12.76 25.16 -2.58
C ILE A 320 -14.27 24.90 -2.50
N GLN A 321 -15.05 25.46 -3.42
CA GLN A 321 -16.53 25.44 -3.39
C GLN A 321 -17.15 24.97 -4.71
N ILE A 322 -17.00 23.69 -5.01
CA ILE A 322 -17.36 23.06 -6.29
C ILE A 322 -18.62 22.20 -6.20
N ARG A 323 -19.66 22.75 -5.56
CA ARG A 323 -20.98 22.13 -5.43
C ARG A 323 -21.71 22.00 -6.78
N GLN A 324 -22.47 20.93 -6.98
CA GLN A 324 -23.35 20.74 -8.16
C GLN A 324 -22.62 20.85 -9.51
N GLN A 325 -21.47 20.20 -9.63
CA GLN A 325 -20.63 20.25 -10.84
C GLN A 325 -20.61 18.91 -11.61
N ASN A 326 -21.48 17.96 -11.24
CA ASN A 326 -21.52 16.59 -11.79
C ASN A 326 -20.16 15.87 -11.72
N LEU A 327 -19.35 16.20 -10.70
CA LEU A 327 -18.01 15.63 -10.53
C LEU A 327 -18.09 14.14 -10.23
N GLN A 328 -17.14 13.38 -10.74
CA GLN A 328 -16.99 11.93 -10.55
C GLN A 328 -15.57 11.62 -10.08
N GLY A 329 -15.25 10.38 -9.72
CA GLY A 329 -13.93 10.03 -9.18
C GLY A 329 -13.84 10.25 -7.68
N SER A 330 -12.67 10.62 -7.17
CA SER A 330 -12.37 10.67 -5.73
C SER A 330 -11.59 11.92 -5.33
N LEU A 331 -11.58 12.21 -4.02
CA LEU A 331 -10.65 13.18 -3.44
C LEU A 331 -9.27 12.54 -3.33
N SER A 332 -8.22 13.20 -3.84
CA SER A 332 -6.84 12.71 -3.69
C SER A 332 -6.36 12.83 -2.22
N PRO A 333 -5.54 11.88 -1.72
CA PRO A 333 -4.92 11.97 -0.39
C PRO A 333 -4.06 13.22 -0.21
N SER A 334 -3.50 13.78 -1.29
CA SER A 334 -2.65 14.97 -1.21
C SER A 334 -3.42 16.22 -0.79
N LEU A 335 -4.76 16.19 -0.80
CA LEU A 335 -5.62 17.28 -0.33
C LEU A 335 -5.29 17.70 1.11
N GLY A 336 -4.84 16.76 1.96
CA GLY A 336 -4.39 17.04 3.33
C GLY A 336 -3.19 18.00 3.43
N LYS A 337 -2.45 18.22 2.33
CA LYS A 337 -1.33 19.17 2.26
C LYS A 337 -1.78 20.63 2.11
N LEU A 338 -3.07 20.89 1.86
CA LEU A 338 -3.63 22.25 1.87
C LEU A 338 -3.83 22.74 3.31
N THR A 339 -2.75 22.88 4.07
CA THR A 339 -2.78 23.19 5.52
C THR A 339 -3.48 24.51 5.86
N SER A 340 -3.65 25.40 4.88
CA SER A 340 -4.38 26.68 5.01
C SER A 340 -5.86 26.59 4.64
N LEU A 341 -6.35 25.44 4.16
CA LEU A 341 -7.73 25.26 3.72
C LEU A 341 -8.69 25.44 4.89
N GLN A 342 -9.69 26.32 4.72
CA GLN A 342 -10.69 26.65 5.73
C GLN A 342 -12.08 26.14 5.37
N THR A 343 -12.39 26.05 4.08
CA THR A 343 -13.71 25.63 3.58
C THR A 343 -13.54 24.65 2.42
N LEU A 344 -14.12 23.45 2.57
CA LEU A 344 -14.26 22.47 1.50
C LEU A 344 -15.75 22.13 1.31
N GLU A 345 -16.31 22.59 0.21
CA GLU A 345 -17.71 22.40 -0.18
C GLU A 345 -17.78 21.73 -1.55
N ILE A 346 -18.14 20.45 -1.56
CA ILE A 346 -18.19 19.59 -2.76
C ILE A 346 -19.52 18.84 -2.87
N GLN A 347 -20.53 19.30 -2.16
CA GLN A 347 -21.84 18.69 -2.05
C GLN A 347 -22.59 18.61 -3.38
N ASN A 348 -23.49 17.64 -3.48
CA ASN A 348 -24.32 17.37 -4.67
C ASN A 348 -23.46 17.06 -5.91
N ASN A 349 -22.55 16.10 -5.79
CA ASN A 349 -21.77 15.57 -6.89
C ASN A 349 -21.90 14.03 -6.91
N GLN A 350 -21.12 13.35 -7.75
CA GLN A 350 -21.09 11.89 -7.85
C GLN A 350 -19.74 11.32 -7.40
N LEU A 351 -19.04 12.03 -6.51
CA LEU A 351 -17.74 11.61 -5.99
C LEU A 351 -17.92 10.35 -5.15
N SER A 352 -17.11 9.32 -5.41
CA SER A 352 -17.13 8.02 -4.73
C SER A 352 -15.79 7.74 -4.05
N SER A 353 -15.69 6.61 -3.33
CA SER A 353 -14.54 6.14 -2.52
C SER A 353 -14.65 6.44 -1.01
N VAL A 354 -13.67 5.97 -0.26
CA VAL A 354 -13.41 6.30 1.15
C VAL A 354 -13.06 7.79 1.25
N LEU A 355 -13.62 8.51 2.22
CA LEU A 355 -13.07 9.79 2.62
C LEU A 355 -11.66 9.50 3.16
N LEU A 356 -10.62 9.88 2.43
CA LEU A 356 -9.25 9.66 2.89
C LEU A 356 -8.96 10.55 4.10
N SER A 357 -7.98 10.16 4.92
CA SER A 357 -7.59 10.94 6.10
C SER A 357 -7.26 12.37 5.66
N LEU A 358 -8.06 13.32 6.13
CA LEU A 358 -7.82 14.76 5.95
C LEU A 358 -6.82 15.27 7.01
N ALA A 359 -6.02 14.35 7.57
CA ALA A 359 -4.95 14.68 8.49
C ALA A 359 -4.02 15.72 7.89
N GLY A 360 -3.87 16.85 8.61
CA GLY A 360 -3.10 18.01 8.15
C GLY A 360 -3.95 19.23 7.76
N LEU A 361 -5.27 19.08 7.59
CA LEU A 361 -6.19 20.20 7.38
C LEU A 361 -6.53 20.95 8.68
N ASN A 362 -5.49 21.36 9.40
CA ASN A 362 -5.59 21.94 10.75
C ASN A 362 -6.37 23.27 10.78
N SER A 363 -6.49 23.94 9.63
CA SER A 363 -7.23 25.20 9.47
C SER A 363 -8.69 25.03 9.03
N LEU A 364 -9.13 23.80 8.74
CA LEU A 364 -10.44 23.54 8.16
C LEU A 364 -11.53 23.82 9.19
N LYS A 365 -12.51 24.63 8.80
CA LYS A 365 -13.65 25.03 9.63
C LYS A 365 -14.96 24.42 9.15
N THR A 366 -15.12 24.34 7.84
CA THR A 366 -16.35 23.88 7.18
C THR A 366 -16.03 22.77 6.20
N LEU A 367 -16.65 21.61 6.41
CA LEU A 367 -16.61 20.47 5.50
C LEU A 367 -18.03 20.07 5.10
N SER A 368 -18.36 20.24 3.81
CA SER A 368 -19.65 19.84 3.24
C SER A 368 -19.42 18.90 2.06
N VAL A 369 -19.72 17.63 2.29
CA VAL A 369 -19.56 16.53 1.33
C VAL A 369 -20.87 15.78 1.08
N ASN A 370 -21.99 16.28 1.62
CA ASN A 370 -23.31 15.68 1.51
C ASN A 370 -23.79 15.50 0.05
N ASN A 371 -24.68 14.54 -0.18
CA ASN A 371 -25.18 14.17 -1.52
C ASN A 371 -24.03 13.83 -2.49
N ASN A 372 -23.20 12.86 -2.11
CA ASN A 372 -22.18 12.24 -2.94
C ASN A 372 -22.31 10.70 -2.82
N LYS A 373 -21.31 9.94 -3.27
CA LYS A 373 -21.26 8.48 -3.22
C LYS A 373 -20.14 7.98 -2.29
N PHE A 374 -19.72 8.78 -1.29
CA PHE A 374 -18.68 8.38 -0.34
C PHE A 374 -19.14 7.17 0.47
N THR A 375 -18.23 6.22 0.69
CA THR A 375 -18.57 4.92 1.30
C THR A 375 -18.19 4.81 2.77
N SER A 376 -17.06 5.40 3.18
CA SER A 376 -16.57 5.35 4.57
C SER A 376 -15.81 6.62 4.96
N ILE A 377 -15.62 6.82 6.27
CA ILE A 377 -14.82 7.84 6.95
C ILE A 377 -13.69 7.09 7.69
N PRO A 378 -12.45 7.60 7.71
CA PRO A 378 -11.32 6.89 8.31
C PRO A 378 -11.36 7.01 9.86
N PRO A 379 -10.77 6.07 10.61
CA PRO A 379 -10.89 6.05 12.08
C PRO A 379 -10.29 7.28 12.79
N ASP A 380 -9.28 7.89 12.18
CA ASP A 380 -8.52 9.05 12.66
C ASP A 380 -9.09 10.40 12.19
N PHE A 381 -10.26 10.38 11.55
CA PHE A 381 -10.79 11.52 10.81
C PHE A 381 -10.85 12.82 11.63
N PHE A 382 -11.16 12.74 12.92
CA PHE A 382 -11.27 13.91 13.79
C PHE A 382 -10.01 14.22 14.59
N ASP A 383 -9.00 13.34 14.59
CA ASP A 383 -7.90 13.39 15.55
C ASP A 383 -6.96 14.59 15.34
N SER A 384 -7.00 15.22 14.17
CA SER A 384 -6.14 16.36 13.79
C SER A 384 -6.89 17.65 13.41
N MET A 385 -8.21 17.60 13.21
CA MET A 385 -8.99 18.76 12.72
C MET A 385 -9.48 19.66 13.87
N THR A 386 -8.54 20.25 14.60
CA THR A 386 -8.81 21.08 15.79
C THR A 386 -9.67 22.33 15.52
N SER A 387 -9.63 22.86 14.30
CA SER A 387 -10.40 24.06 13.89
C SER A 387 -11.80 23.75 13.33
N LEU A 388 -12.19 22.48 13.22
CA LEU A 388 -13.42 22.08 12.54
C LEU A 388 -14.65 22.48 13.36
N GLN A 389 -15.58 23.20 12.73
CA GLN A 389 -16.78 23.73 13.37
C GLN A 389 -18.05 23.13 12.80
N GLU A 390 -18.09 22.92 11.48
CA GLU A 390 -19.27 22.47 10.75
C GLU A 390 -18.94 21.30 9.83
N VAL A 391 -19.68 20.20 10.00
CA VAL A 391 -19.54 18.98 9.20
C VAL A 391 -20.91 18.51 8.72
N SER A 392 -21.08 18.43 7.39
CA SER A 392 -22.26 17.84 6.75
C SER A 392 -21.86 16.75 5.76
N MET A 393 -22.34 15.53 6.03
CA MET A 393 -22.03 14.32 5.24
C MET A 393 -23.28 13.53 4.83
N ASP A 394 -24.47 14.08 5.06
CA ASP A 394 -25.76 13.45 4.81
C ASP A 394 -25.91 12.93 3.37
N TYR A 395 -26.75 11.91 3.16
CA TYR A 395 -27.08 11.38 1.82
C TYR A 395 -25.84 10.97 1.01
N ASN A 396 -24.88 10.32 1.67
CA ASN A 396 -23.80 9.57 1.04
C ASN A 396 -24.07 8.07 1.17
N HIS A 397 -23.33 7.23 0.43
CA HIS A 397 -23.37 5.77 0.58
C HIS A 397 -22.57 5.30 1.81
N LEU A 398 -22.74 5.98 2.95
CA LEU A 398 -22.06 5.72 4.22
C LEU A 398 -22.44 4.36 4.85
N ALA A 399 -23.12 3.48 4.11
CA ALA A 399 -23.46 2.11 4.50
C ALA A 399 -22.23 1.27 4.92
N PHE A 400 -21.01 1.75 4.63
CA PHE A 400 -19.74 1.12 4.98
C PHE A 400 -18.97 1.82 6.11
N ASN A 401 -19.62 2.72 6.86
CA ASN A 401 -18.96 3.43 7.95
C ASN A 401 -18.80 2.67 9.27
N ASN A 402 -19.37 1.47 9.41
CA ASN A 402 -19.29 0.71 10.66
C ASN A 402 -19.45 1.59 11.93
N ILE A 403 -20.29 2.65 11.90
CA ILE A 403 -20.53 3.50 13.07
C ILE A 403 -21.38 2.66 14.01
N LYS A 404 -20.66 1.93 14.85
CA LYS A 404 -21.11 1.06 15.92
C LYS A 404 -20.15 1.30 17.08
N GLY A 405 -20.68 1.44 18.28
CA GLY A 405 -19.90 1.90 19.44
C GLY A 405 -20.07 3.40 19.70
N PRO A 406 -19.48 3.90 20.81
CA PRO A 406 -19.62 5.29 21.22
C PRO A 406 -18.92 6.24 20.24
N LEU A 407 -19.37 7.51 20.21
CA LEU A 407 -18.65 8.57 19.52
C LEU A 407 -17.17 8.58 19.96
N PRO A 408 -16.20 8.86 19.08
CA PRO A 408 -14.78 8.90 19.45
C PRO A 408 -14.57 9.82 20.66
N ALA A 409 -13.73 9.42 21.61
CA ALA A 409 -13.40 10.28 22.76
C ALA A 409 -12.84 11.65 22.30
N SER A 410 -12.18 11.70 21.14
CA SER A 410 -11.72 12.94 20.50
C SER A 410 -12.86 13.89 20.11
N LEU A 411 -14.10 13.41 19.93
CA LEU A 411 -15.26 14.27 19.66
C LEU A 411 -15.58 15.18 20.85
N SER A 412 -15.38 14.70 22.08
CA SER A 412 -15.59 15.49 23.30
C SER A 412 -14.64 16.69 23.43
N GLY A 413 -13.48 16.63 22.76
CA GLY A 413 -12.50 17.71 22.68
C GLY A 413 -12.55 18.52 21.37
N SER A 414 -13.51 18.23 20.49
CA SER A 414 -13.61 18.89 19.18
C SER A 414 -14.31 20.25 19.26
N SER A 415 -13.97 21.15 18.32
CA SER A 415 -14.64 22.46 18.18
C SER A 415 -15.98 22.38 17.42
N ILE A 416 -16.49 21.17 17.16
CA ILE A 416 -17.65 20.94 16.29
C ILE A 416 -18.92 21.45 16.99
N GLN A 417 -19.65 22.33 16.29
CA GLN A 417 -20.91 22.90 16.76
C GLN A 417 -22.11 22.18 16.14
N SER A 418 -21.94 21.56 14.98
CA SER A 418 -23.02 20.90 14.24
C SER A 418 -22.48 19.73 13.44
N LEU A 419 -23.08 18.56 13.66
CA LEU A 419 -22.77 17.30 12.97
C LEU A 419 -24.06 16.71 12.39
N TRP A 420 -24.14 16.62 11.06
CA TRP A 420 -25.31 16.12 10.35
C TRP A 420 -24.99 14.77 9.67
N LEU A 421 -25.69 13.71 10.08
CA LEU A 421 -25.49 12.31 9.66
C LEU A 421 -26.80 11.60 9.21
N ASN A 422 -27.70 12.32 8.55
CA ASN A 422 -29.02 11.81 8.15
C ASN A 422 -28.97 10.89 6.91
N GLY A 423 -30.02 10.08 6.73
CA GLY A 423 -30.24 9.29 5.51
C GLY A 423 -29.50 7.95 5.44
N GLN A 424 -29.21 7.31 6.59
CA GLN A 424 -28.56 6.01 6.64
C GLN A 424 -29.51 4.89 6.14
N MET A 425 -29.09 4.10 5.15
CA MET A 425 -29.89 3.02 4.56
C MET A 425 -30.06 1.79 5.49
N ILE A 426 -29.22 1.65 6.52
CA ILE A 426 -29.32 0.61 7.57
C ILE A 426 -28.99 1.29 8.91
N GLY A 427 -29.86 1.10 9.92
CA GLY A 427 -29.90 1.90 11.15
C GLY A 427 -28.61 1.98 11.97
N MET A 428 -28.32 3.17 12.51
CA MET A 428 -27.30 3.37 13.54
C MET A 428 -27.65 2.53 14.78
N ASN A 429 -26.74 1.69 15.26
CA ASN A 429 -26.90 0.97 16.54
C ASN A 429 -25.58 1.01 17.33
N GLY A 430 -25.66 1.38 18.62
CA GLY A 430 -24.56 1.56 19.56
C GLY A 430 -24.99 2.40 20.77
N SER A 431 -24.35 2.24 21.93
CA SER A 431 -24.61 3.07 23.11
C SER A 431 -23.70 4.30 23.13
N ILE A 432 -24.28 5.45 23.47
CA ILE A 432 -23.56 6.69 23.75
C ILE A 432 -22.95 6.55 25.15
N SER A 433 -21.69 6.13 25.24
CA SER A 433 -20.94 6.26 26.50
C SER A 433 -20.30 7.63 26.54
N ASP A 434 -21.11 8.66 26.80
CA ASP A 434 -20.57 9.96 27.15
C ASP A 434 -20.92 10.24 28.62
N SER A 435 -19.91 10.24 29.47
CA SER A 435 -20.03 10.69 30.87
C SER A 435 -20.21 12.21 30.98
N SER A 436 -20.11 12.94 29.87
CA SER A 436 -20.29 14.39 29.79
C SER A 436 -21.65 14.85 29.25
N LEU A 437 -22.49 13.95 28.73
CA LEU A 437 -23.91 14.25 28.44
C LEU A 437 -24.74 14.17 29.73
N ARG A 438 -24.76 15.27 30.49
CA ARG A 438 -25.73 15.45 31.57
C ARG A 438 -27.12 15.66 30.96
N GLN A 439 -27.97 14.65 31.11
CA GLN A 439 -29.39 14.75 30.83
C GLN A 439 -30.06 15.58 31.95
N ASN A 440 -30.17 16.89 31.75
CA ASN A 440 -31.03 17.72 32.59
C ASN A 440 -32.48 17.50 32.16
N ASN A 441 -33.24 16.72 32.93
CA ASN A 441 -34.69 16.87 32.97
C ASN A 441 -35.13 16.98 34.43
N PRO A 442 -35.68 18.13 34.86
CA PRO A 442 -36.36 18.23 36.13
C PRO A 442 -37.70 17.48 36.03
N VAL A 443 -37.98 16.65 37.01
CA VAL A 443 -39.32 16.07 37.22
C VAL A 443 -40.15 17.13 37.96
N PRO A 444 -41.30 17.59 37.44
CA PRO A 444 -42.29 18.26 38.27
C PRO A 444 -43.01 17.21 39.13
N ASP A 445 -43.23 17.57 40.40
CA ASP A 445 -43.81 16.75 41.47
C ASP A 445 -45.09 15.96 41.11
#